data_AF-A0A656HHX8-F1
#
_entry.id   AF-A0A656HHX8-F1
#
_cell.length_a   1.000
_cell.length_b   1.000
_cell.length_c   1.000
_cell.angle_alpha   90.00
_cell.angle_beta   90.00
_cell.angle_gamma   90.00
#
_symmetry.space_group_name_H-M   'P 1'
#
loop_
_entity.id
_entity.type
_entity.pdbx_description
1 polymer ?
#
loop_
_entity_poly.entity_id
_entity_poly.type
_entity_poly.pdbx_seq_one_letter_code
_entity_poly.pdbx_strand_id
1 'polypeptide(L)'
;MSQLPNRKTLGKTALRNFGLLTGGIFAVLFGLLFPWLGKYPIPVWPWVTMLIFWIPAIIYPESLQLVYKVWMKIGLTLGWVNTRVLLGVSYYLIIAPTGALMGLFKQGHIRQLATNKTGSLRQPSHARPRNHFERLF
;
A
#
# COMPACT_ATOMS: atom_id res chain seq x y z
N MET A 1 -10.39 38.06 14.89
CA MET A 1 -11.43 37.90 13.85
C MET A 1 -10.90 37.02 12.71
N SER A 2 -11.22 35.73 12.76
CA SER A 2 -11.48 34.82 11.62
C SER A 2 -10.67 34.94 10.32
N GLN A 3 -9.47 34.36 10.28
CA GLN A 3 -8.98 33.73 9.03
C GLN A 3 -9.69 32.37 8.92
N LEU A 4 -10.91 32.36 8.38
CA LEU A 4 -11.62 31.12 8.08
C LEU A 4 -10.76 30.31 7.09
N PRO A 5 -10.60 28.99 7.29
CA PRO A 5 -9.84 28.15 6.37
C PRO A 5 -10.42 28.34 4.97
N ASN A 6 -9.60 28.85 4.06
CA ASN A 6 -9.89 28.97 2.64
C ASN A 6 -10.33 27.59 2.16
N ARG A 7 -11.65 27.37 2.06
CA ARG A 7 -12.24 26.15 1.50
C ARG A 7 -11.76 26.13 0.07
N LYS A 8 -10.66 25.41 -0.17
CA LYS A 8 -10.06 25.21 -1.49
C LYS A 8 -11.18 24.87 -2.45
N THR A 9 -11.68 25.87 -3.17
CA THR A 9 -12.50 25.64 -4.33
C THR A 9 -11.59 24.87 -5.27
N LEU A 10 -12.07 23.73 -5.76
CA LEU A 10 -11.30 22.92 -6.68
C LEU A 10 -10.93 23.83 -7.85
N GLY A 11 -9.64 24.17 -7.96
CA GLY A 11 -9.18 25.11 -8.97
C GLY A 11 -9.64 24.61 -10.33
N LYS A 12 -10.31 25.47 -11.11
CA LYS A 12 -10.89 25.09 -12.42
C LYS A 12 -9.86 24.39 -13.32
N THR A 13 -8.58 24.77 -13.19
CA THR A 13 -7.42 24.14 -13.85
C THR A 13 -7.18 22.69 -13.43
N ALA A 14 -7.27 22.35 -12.14
CA ALA A 14 -7.08 20.98 -11.65
C ALA A 14 -8.15 20.02 -12.19
N LEU A 15 -9.38 20.52 -12.29
CA LEU A 15 -10.53 19.77 -12.81
C LEU A 15 -10.42 19.52 -14.32
N ARG A 16 -9.96 20.53 -15.06
CA ARG A 16 -9.63 20.42 -16.49
C ARG A 16 -8.54 19.38 -16.72
N ASN A 17 -7.44 19.47 -15.98
CA ASN A 17 -6.33 18.53 -16.08
C ASN A 17 -6.77 17.11 -15.74
N PHE A 18 -7.63 16.93 -14.73
CA PHE A 18 -8.20 15.63 -14.41
C PHE A 18 -9.01 15.03 -15.56
N GLY A 19 -9.92 15.80 -16.17
CA GLY A 19 -10.72 15.35 -17.32
C GLY A 19 -9.86 15.02 -18.54
N LEU A 20 -8.86 15.85 -18.83
CA LEU A 20 -7.93 15.66 -19.94
C LEU A 20 -7.06 14.40 -19.75
N LEU A 21 -6.45 14.26 -18.56
CA LEU A 21 -5.61 13.10 -18.22
C LEU A 21 -6.42 11.82 -18.21
N THR A 22 -7.59 11.81 -17.56
CA THR A 22 -8.43 10.61 -17.46
C THR A 22 -8.92 10.20 -18.85
N GLY A 23 -9.48 11.13 -19.64
CA GLY A 23 -9.91 10.84 -21.01
C GLY A 23 -8.76 10.33 -21.89
N GLY A 24 -7.57 10.94 -21.78
CA GLY A 24 -6.38 10.52 -22.52
C GLY A 24 -5.88 9.13 -22.11
N ILE A 25 -5.83 8.84 -20.81
CA ILE A 25 -5.45 7.52 -20.27
C ILE A 25 -6.43 6.45 -20.78
N PHE A 26 -7.74 6.70 -20.72
CA PHE A 26 -8.74 5.75 -21.24
C PHE A 26 -8.59 5.53 -22.75
N ALA A 27 -8.38 6.59 -23.54
CA ALA A 27 -8.16 6.48 -24.98
C ALA A 27 -6.89 5.67 -25.31
N VAL A 28 -5.78 5.93 -24.62
CA VAL A 28 -4.50 5.27 -24.88
C VAL A 28 -4.54 3.80 -24.42
N LEU A 29 -5.01 3.52 -23.20
CA LEU A 29 -5.07 2.14 -22.69
C LEU A 29 -6.07 1.29 -23.47
N PHE A 30 -7.31 1.76 -23.63
CA PHE A 30 -8.38 0.92 -24.22
C PHE A 30 -8.49 1.08 -25.74
N GLY A 31 -8.07 2.22 -26.31
CA GLY A 31 -8.12 2.48 -27.74
C GLY A 31 -6.84 2.12 -28.49
N LEU A 32 -5.68 2.09 -27.83
CA LEU A 32 -4.40 1.80 -28.49
C LEU A 32 -3.70 0.58 -27.91
N LEU A 33 -3.47 0.54 -26.59
CA LEU A 33 -2.69 -0.51 -25.95
C LEU A 33 -3.39 -1.88 -25.99
N PHE A 34 -4.67 -1.92 -25.61
CA PHE A 34 -5.47 -3.15 -25.60
C PHE A 34 -5.64 -3.79 -27.00
N PRO A 35 -6.03 -3.06 -28.06
CA PRO A 35 -6.10 -3.63 -29.41
C PRO A 35 -4.73 -4.01 -29.95
N TRP A 36 -3.66 -3.29 -29.59
CA TRP A 36 -2.30 -3.63 -30.00
C TRP A 36 -1.82 -4.95 -29.38
N LEU A 37 -2.14 -5.22 -28.11
CA LEU A 37 -1.82 -6.50 -27.47
C LEU A 37 -2.71 -7.65 -27.97
N GLY A 38 -3.96 -7.37 -28.31
CA GLY A 38 -4.96 -8.39 -28.64
C GLY A 38 -5.13 -8.73 -30.13
N LYS A 39 -4.55 -7.97 -31.07
CA LYS A 39 -4.84 -8.06 -32.52
C LYS A 39 -6.35 -7.98 -32.85
N TYR A 40 -7.11 -7.26 -32.04
CA TYR A 40 -8.54 -7.02 -32.28
C TYR A 40 -8.73 -5.70 -33.06
N PRO A 41 -9.84 -5.55 -33.80
CA PRO A 41 -10.17 -4.28 -34.46
C PRO A 41 -10.23 -3.16 -33.42
N ILE A 42 -9.72 -1.99 -33.79
CA ILE A 42 -9.69 -0.80 -32.93
C ILE A 42 -11.13 -0.50 -32.51
N PRO A 43 -11.48 -0.66 -31.23
CA PRO A 43 -12.86 -0.49 -30.83
C PRO A 43 -13.16 1.01 -30.81
N VAL A 44 -14.34 1.42 -31.27
CA VAL A 44 -14.71 2.84 -31.41
C VAL A 44 -15.10 3.46 -30.06
N TRP A 45 -15.55 2.64 -29.11
CA TRP A 45 -16.02 3.09 -27.79
C TRP A 45 -15.02 3.92 -26.95
N PRO A 46 -13.67 3.77 -26.98
CA PRO A 46 -12.75 4.55 -26.15
C PRO A 46 -12.59 5.98 -26.66
N TRP A 47 -12.83 6.19 -27.96
CA TRP A 47 -12.85 7.52 -28.57
C TRP A 47 -14.12 8.27 -28.14
N VAL A 48 -15.25 7.57 -28.03
CA VAL A 48 -16.49 8.14 -27.51
C VAL A 48 -16.35 8.51 -26.02
N THR A 49 -15.71 7.66 -25.21
CA THR A 49 -15.45 8.00 -23.80
C THR A 49 -14.43 9.13 -23.65
N MET A 50 -13.43 9.22 -24.51
CA MET A 50 -12.54 10.38 -24.54
C MET A 50 -13.32 11.67 -24.80
N LEU A 51 -14.20 11.67 -25.81
CA LEU A 51 -15.01 12.82 -26.18
C LEU A 51 -15.99 13.21 -25.06
N ILE A 52 -16.63 12.23 -24.41
CA ILE A 52 -17.58 12.48 -23.32
C ILE A 52 -16.92 13.07 -22.07
N PHE A 53 -15.63 12.82 -21.86
CA PHE A 53 -14.86 13.43 -20.78
C PHE A 53 -14.26 14.79 -21.18
N TRP A 54 -13.82 14.97 -22.43
CA TRP A 54 -13.19 16.20 -22.90
C TRP A 54 -14.20 17.34 -23.13
N ILE A 55 -15.39 17.05 -23.68
CA ILE A 55 -16.44 18.05 -23.90
C ILE A 55 -16.81 18.82 -22.61
N PRO A 56 -17.21 18.15 -21.51
CA PRO A 56 -17.54 18.84 -20.26
C PRO A 56 -16.31 19.43 -19.57
N ALA A 57 -15.11 18.88 -19.77
CA ALA A 57 -13.89 19.50 -19.26
C ALA A 57 -13.60 20.87 -19.90
N ILE A 58 -13.92 21.04 -21.18
CA ILE A 58 -13.68 22.29 -21.92
C ILE A 58 -14.82 23.29 -21.69
N ILE A 59 -16.08 22.86 -21.80
CA ILE A 59 -17.26 23.73 -21.79
C ILE A 59 -17.67 24.12 -20.36
N TYR A 60 -17.80 23.15 -19.46
CA TYR A 60 -18.31 23.40 -18.10
C TYR A 60 -17.61 22.50 -17.08
N PRO A 61 -16.37 22.85 -16.67
CA PRO A 61 -15.57 22.01 -15.80
C PRO A 61 -16.23 21.78 -14.44
N GLU A 62 -17.14 22.66 -13.99
CA GLU A 62 -17.80 22.47 -12.69
C GLU A 62 -18.68 21.21 -12.63
N SER A 63 -19.20 20.72 -13.77
CA SER A 63 -19.89 19.42 -13.84
C SER A 63 -18.97 18.25 -13.44
N LEU A 64 -17.68 18.35 -13.78
CA LEU A 64 -16.66 17.38 -13.41
C LEU A 64 -16.32 17.42 -11.91
N GLN A 65 -16.79 18.40 -11.12
CA GLN A 65 -16.51 18.42 -9.68
C GLN A 65 -17.12 17.22 -8.97
N LEU A 66 -18.34 16.82 -9.35
CA LEU A 66 -19.02 15.69 -8.73
C LEU A 66 -18.29 14.39 -9.07
N VAL A 67 -17.97 14.20 -10.35
CA VAL A 67 -17.21 13.05 -10.84
C VAL A 67 -15.83 12.98 -10.18
N TYR A 68 -15.10 14.09 -10.13
CA TYR A 68 -13.80 14.19 -9.46
C TYR A 68 -13.90 13.81 -7.98
N LYS A 69 -14.91 14.32 -7.25
CA LYS A 69 -15.09 13.97 -5.82
C LYS A 69 -15.34 12.49 -5.63
N VAL A 70 -16.19 11.86 -6.45
CA VAL A 70 -16.45 10.41 -6.39
C VAL A 70 -15.20 9.63 -6.75
N TRP A 71 -14.51 10.02 -7.81
CA TRP A 71 -13.29 9.38 -8.28
C TRP A 71 -12.16 9.45 -7.25
N MET A 72 -11.97 10.61 -6.60
CA MET A 72 -10.97 10.76 -5.55
C MET A 72 -11.30 9.93 -4.31
N LYS A 73 -12.58 9.75 -3.96
CA LYS A 73 -12.96 8.81 -2.90
C LYS A 73 -12.55 7.38 -3.25
N ILE A 74 -12.85 6.95 -4.48
CA ILE A 74 -12.46 5.63 -4.99
C ILE A 74 -10.93 5.49 -4.95
N GLY A 75 -10.19 6.47 -5.45
CA GLY A 75 -8.73 6.46 -5.45
C GLY A 75 -8.14 6.39 -4.04
N LEU A 76 -8.73 7.09 -3.07
CA LEU A 76 -8.30 7.03 -1.67
C LEU A 76 -8.57 5.64 -1.06
N THR A 77 -9.75 5.08 -1.30
CA THR A 77 -10.09 3.72 -0.86
C THR A 77 -9.16 2.70 -1.50
N LEU A 78 -8.91 2.82 -2.80
CA LEU A 78 -8.00 1.93 -3.53
C LEU A 78 -6.56 2.05 -3.02
N GLY A 79 -6.10 3.26 -2.72
CA GLY A 79 -4.80 3.49 -2.10
C GLY A 79 -4.67 2.84 -0.72
N TRP A 80 -5.71 2.94 0.11
CA TRP A 80 -5.74 2.27 1.41
C TRP A 80 -5.75 0.74 1.29
N VAL A 81 -6.48 0.19 0.31
CA VAL A 81 -6.44 -1.24 0.00
C VAL A 81 -5.04 -1.63 -0.50
N ASN A 82 -4.46 -0.86 -1.44
CA ASN A 82 -3.15 -1.13 -2.01
C ASN A 82 -2.05 -1.22 -0.94
N THR A 83 -2.00 -0.29 0.02
CA THR A 83 -1.02 -0.34 1.12
C THR A 83 -1.19 -1.60 1.97
N ARG A 84 -2.43 -2.01 2.26
CA ARG A 84 -2.71 -3.24 3.02
C ARG A 84 -2.38 -4.50 2.25
N VAL A 85 -2.69 -4.52 0.95
CA VAL A 85 -2.36 -5.63 0.05
C VAL A 85 -0.85 -5.75 -0.08
N LEU A 86 -0.12 -4.65 -0.30
CA LEU A 86 1.35 -4.65 -0.36
C LEU A 86 1.96 -5.15 0.96
N LEU A 87 1.45 -4.72 2.12
CA LEU A 87 1.89 -5.24 3.41
C LEU A 87 1.57 -6.72 3.58
N GLY A 88 0.35 -7.13 3.25
CA GLY A 88 -0.09 -8.53 3.37
C GLY A 88 0.71 -9.45 2.46
N VAL A 89 0.89 -9.06 1.19
CA VAL A 89 1.69 -9.78 0.22
C VAL A 89 3.14 -9.85 0.70
N SER A 90 3.77 -8.72 1.07
CA SER A 90 5.17 -8.74 1.54
C SER A 90 5.36 -9.59 2.80
N TYR A 91 4.40 -9.57 3.72
CA TYR A 91 4.40 -10.46 4.89
C TYR A 91 4.35 -11.93 4.46
N TYR A 92 3.42 -12.33 3.60
CA TYR A 92 3.28 -13.72 3.18
C TYR A 92 4.40 -14.21 2.24
N LEU A 93 5.03 -13.32 1.48
CA LEU A 93 6.06 -13.68 0.49
C LEU A 93 7.47 -13.66 1.09
N ILE A 94 7.73 -12.82 2.08
CA ILE A 94 9.08 -12.64 2.65
C ILE A 94 9.11 -13.04 4.13
N ILE A 95 8.29 -12.43 4.98
CA ILE A 95 8.39 -12.57 6.43
C ILE A 95 7.92 -13.95 6.90
N ALA A 96 6.74 -14.38 6.46
CA ALA A 96 6.13 -15.65 6.81
C ALA A 96 6.98 -16.86 6.40
N PRO A 97 7.49 -16.97 5.15
CA PRO A 97 8.35 -18.09 4.80
C PRO A 97 9.67 -18.02 5.55
N THR A 98 10.25 -16.85 5.81
CA THR A 98 11.48 -16.75 6.62
C THR A 98 11.26 -17.30 8.04
N GLY A 99 10.14 -16.94 8.68
CA GLY A 99 9.75 -17.50 9.98
C GLY A 99 9.45 -18.99 9.95
N ALA A 100 8.78 -19.47 8.89
CA ALA A 100 8.47 -20.89 8.71
C ALA A 100 9.73 -21.72 8.46
N LEU A 101 10.65 -21.26 7.60
CA LEU A 101 11.96 -21.86 7.39
C LEU A 101 12.74 -21.88 8.71
N MET A 102 12.78 -20.75 9.44
CA MET A 102 13.43 -20.73 10.75
C MET A 102 12.77 -21.74 11.71
N GLY A 103 11.45 -21.89 11.70
CA GLY A 103 10.73 -22.90 12.50
C GLY A 103 11.09 -24.34 12.12
N LEU A 104 11.20 -24.64 10.82
CA LEU A 104 11.58 -25.96 10.31
C LEU A 104 13.04 -26.31 10.62
N PHE A 105 13.96 -25.33 10.51
CA PHE A 105 15.39 -25.53 10.79
C PHE A 105 15.74 -25.42 12.28
N LYS A 106 14.91 -24.78 13.12
CA LYS A 106 15.12 -24.62 14.57
C LYS A 106 14.60 -25.83 15.36
N GLN A 107 14.93 -27.03 14.92
CA GLN A 107 14.66 -28.30 15.62
C GLN A 107 15.54 -28.55 16.87
N GLY A 108 16.30 -27.57 17.36
CA GLY A 108 17.30 -27.81 18.42
C GLY A 108 17.08 -27.11 19.76
N HIS A 109 16.76 -25.80 19.78
CA HIS A 109 17.17 -24.99 20.94
C HIS A 109 16.07 -24.69 21.99
N ILE A 110 14.77 -24.84 21.68
CA ILE A 110 13.69 -24.51 22.65
C ILE A 110 13.13 -25.74 23.38
N ARG A 111 13.48 -26.95 22.94
CA ARG A 111 13.04 -28.20 23.60
C ARG A 111 13.72 -28.44 24.95
N GLN A 112 14.85 -27.80 25.21
CA GLN A 112 15.58 -27.94 26.48
C GLN A 112 14.83 -27.32 27.68
N LEU A 113 13.94 -26.34 27.46
CA LEU A 113 13.17 -25.73 28.55
C LEU A 113 11.89 -26.50 28.89
N ALA A 114 11.32 -27.23 27.92
CA ALA A 114 10.07 -27.98 28.09
C ALA A 114 10.28 -29.42 28.61
N THR A 115 11.50 -29.95 28.51
CA THR A 115 11.82 -31.32 28.95
C THR A 115 12.15 -31.46 30.44
N ASN A 116 12.13 -30.36 31.21
CA ASN A 116 12.38 -30.44 32.65
C ASN A 116 11.06 -30.67 33.40
N LYS A 117 10.55 -31.90 33.34
CA LYS A 117 9.36 -32.30 34.10
C LYS A 117 9.60 -32.40 35.62
N THR A 118 10.83 -32.21 36.13
CA THR A 118 11.15 -32.44 37.55
C THR A 118 12.26 -31.58 38.18
N GLY A 119 12.86 -30.60 37.50
CA GLY A 119 13.99 -29.85 38.04
C GLY A 119 13.79 -28.35 38.06
N SER A 120 13.68 -27.78 39.26
CA SER A 120 13.73 -26.35 39.54
C SER A 120 14.65 -25.54 38.59
N LEU A 121 14.15 -24.45 37.99
CA LEU A 121 14.92 -23.49 37.16
C LEU A 121 15.94 -22.66 37.96
N ARG A 122 16.16 -22.97 39.23
CA ARG A 122 17.09 -22.22 40.08
C ARG A 122 18.52 -22.57 39.69
N GLN A 123 19.24 -21.61 39.10
CA GLN A 123 20.70 -21.62 39.13
C GLN A 123 21.14 -21.35 40.57
N PRO A 124 21.79 -22.31 41.27
CA PRO A 124 22.35 -22.03 42.57
C PRO A 124 23.44 -20.96 42.41
N SER A 125 23.31 -19.88 43.18
CA SER A 125 24.33 -18.85 43.26
C SER A 125 25.60 -19.46 43.84
N HIS A 126 26.67 -19.54 43.06
CA HIS A 126 27.98 -19.87 43.60
C HIS A 126 28.46 -18.75 44.52
N ALA A 127 28.91 -19.09 45.73
CA ALA A 127 29.53 -18.15 46.64
C ALA A 127 30.79 -17.56 45.98
N ARG A 128 30.76 -16.26 45.69
CA ARG A 128 31.90 -15.57 45.06
C ARG A 128 33.08 -15.54 46.03
N PRO A 129 34.31 -15.86 45.58
CA PRO A 129 35.50 -15.75 46.41
C PRO A 129 35.76 -14.29 46.78
N ARG A 130 36.15 -14.06 48.04
CA ARG A 130 36.29 -12.72 48.65
C ARG A 130 37.23 -11.77 47.89
N ASN A 131 38.20 -12.34 47.16
CA ASN A 131 39.23 -11.59 46.43
C ASN A 131 38.80 -11.16 45.02
N HIS A 132 37.56 -11.44 44.60
CA HIS A 132 37.06 -11.08 43.27
C HIS A 132 36.99 -9.55 43.05
N PHE A 133 36.94 -8.76 44.12
CA PHE A 133 36.88 -7.30 44.05
C PHE A 133 38.25 -6.61 44.05
N GLU A 134 39.36 -7.36 44.12
CA GLU A 134 40.72 -6.80 44.27
C GLU A 134 41.38 -6.38 42.94
N ARG A 135 40.75 -6.63 41.79
CA ARG A 135 41.33 -6.39 40.44
C ARG A 135 40.53 -5.42 39.57
N LEU A 136 39.88 -4.43 40.18
CA LEU A 136 39.04 -3.46 39.45
C LEU A 136 39.74 -2.14 39.11
N PHE A 137 41.04 -2.04 39.37
CA PHE A 137 41.86 -0.88 38.99
C PHE A 137 43.17 -1.35 38.36
#